data_AF-A0A951CJP1-F1
#
_entry.id   AF-A0A951CJP1-F1
#
_cell.length_a   1.000
_cell.length_b   1.000
_cell.length_c   1.000
_cell.angle_alpha   90.00
_cell.angle_beta   90.00
_cell.angle_gamma   90.00
#
_symmetry.space_group_name_H-M   'P 1'
#
loop_
_entity.id
_entity.type
_entity.pdbx_description
1 polymer ?
#
loop_
_entity_poly.entity_id
_entity_poly.type
_entity_poly.pdbx_seq_one_letter_code
_entity_poly.pdbx_strand_id
1 'polypeptide(L)'
;MKVDTSGARWQTLARRRWTRRERRVVWRGLTGRFALAVEPLIGMVFMALLTWGIVYRAQHVPSDATLIKIAWIFAIGAIAFAGYFVAVLVAPFAAYLQTFRPIYILDGYVRYREPDARSRVDGCGYAAALFADRAMAYEWEWLGKKPLPNATLPALVEFSLYAGIHKIDGRPTGLLPDEELPLLAIGIATQHGKQGEL
;
A
#
# COMPACT_ATOMS: atom_id res chain seq x y z
N MET A 1 7.85 16.01 -0.13
CA MET A 1 9.21 16.22 0.43
C MET A 1 9.96 14.90 0.34
N LYS A 2 11.03 14.81 -0.46
CA LYS A 2 11.77 13.55 -0.66
C LYS A 2 12.68 13.37 0.55
N VAL A 3 12.39 12.39 1.42
CA VAL A 3 13.22 12.14 2.60
C VAL A 3 14.53 11.51 2.12
N ASP A 4 15.62 12.24 2.30
CA ASP A 4 16.95 11.73 2.00
C ASP A 4 17.36 10.72 3.07
N THR A 5 17.17 9.44 2.74
CA THR A 5 17.55 8.30 3.58
C THR A 5 19.02 7.91 3.42
N SER A 6 19.79 8.64 2.59
CA SER A 6 21.22 8.40 2.36
C SER A 6 22.13 9.22 3.29
N GLY A 7 21.57 10.19 4.01
CA GLY A 7 22.31 11.01 4.97
C GLY A 7 22.94 10.21 6.11
N ALA A 8 24.07 10.69 6.64
CA ALA A 8 24.85 10.05 7.71
C ALA A 8 24.00 9.64 8.93
N ARG A 9 22.97 10.42 9.26
CA ARG A 9 22.04 10.15 10.37
C ARG A 9 21.20 8.88 10.19
N TRP A 10 20.91 8.46 8.96
CA TRP A 10 20.20 7.21 8.68
C TRP A 10 21.10 5.98 8.77
N GLN A 11 22.42 6.18 8.61
CA GLN A 11 23.41 5.12 8.77
C GLN A 11 23.63 4.78 10.24
N THR A 12 23.45 5.75 11.14
CA THR A 12 23.58 5.56 12.59
C THR A 12 22.36 4.93 13.26
N LEU A 13 21.22 4.83 12.57
CA LEU A 13 20.03 4.18 13.12
C LEU A 13 20.25 2.67 13.26
N ALA A 14 19.88 2.14 14.41
CA ALA A 14 19.81 0.69 14.60
C ALA A 14 18.76 0.09 13.66
N ARG A 15 19.06 -1.09 13.10
CA ARG A 15 18.23 -1.75 12.09
C ARG A 15 17.96 -3.18 12.51
N ARG A 16 16.71 -3.61 12.34
CA ARG A 16 16.33 -5.02 12.48
C ARG A 16 15.61 -5.53 11.25
N ARG A 17 15.61 -6.86 11.10
CA ARG A 17 14.82 -7.54 10.07
C ARG A 17 13.38 -7.72 10.54
N TRP A 18 12.49 -7.85 9.56
CA TRP A 18 11.10 -8.28 9.79
C TRP A 18 11.06 -9.69 10.35
N THR A 19 10.23 -9.90 11.37
CA THR A 19 9.96 -11.22 11.93
C THR A 19 8.95 -11.98 11.07
N ARG A 20 8.89 -13.31 11.24
CA ARG A 20 7.91 -14.16 10.53
C ARG A 20 6.46 -13.79 10.87
N ARG A 21 6.19 -13.38 12.11
CA ARG A 21 4.85 -12.97 12.56
C ARG A 21 4.40 -11.68 11.87
N GLU A 22 5.26 -10.66 11.85
CA GLU A 22 4.98 -9.38 11.18
C GLU A 22 4.74 -9.59 9.67
N ARG A 23 5.55 -10.44 9.02
CA ARG A 23 5.34 -10.80 7.62
C ARG A 23 4.01 -11.48 7.38
N ARG A 24 3.55 -12.33 8.30
CA ARG A 24 2.24 -13.02 8.19
C ARG A 24 1.08 -12.03 8.16
N VAL A 25 1.14 -10.96 8.96
CA VAL A 25 0.11 -9.91 8.96
C VAL A 25 0.07 -9.22 7.60
N VAL A 26 1.23 -8.86 7.05
CA VAL A 26 1.32 -8.29 5.69
C VAL A 26 0.78 -9.26 4.65
N TRP A 27 1.10 -10.54 4.75
CA TRP A 27 0.59 -11.59 3.87
C TRP A 27 -0.93 -11.75 3.95
N ARG A 28 -1.55 -11.66 5.14
CA ARG A 28 -3.00 -11.69 5.30
C ARG A 28 -3.67 -10.50 4.59
N GLY A 29 -3.14 -9.29 4.77
CA GLY A 29 -3.61 -8.11 4.05
C GLY A 29 -3.41 -8.22 2.54
N LEU A 30 -2.30 -8.80 2.10
CA LEU A 30 -2.01 -9.09 0.69
C LEU A 30 -3.06 -10.03 0.09
N THR A 31 -3.33 -11.16 0.76
CA THR A 31 -4.33 -12.14 0.30
C THR A 31 -5.74 -11.56 0.24
N GLY A 32 -6.09 -10.69 1.19
CA GLY A 32 -7.37 -9.98 1.17
C GLY A 32 -7.52 -9.09 -0.07
N ARG A 33 -6.49 -8.33 -0.44
CA ARG A 33 -6.53 -7.50 -1.67
C ARG A 33 -6.43 -8.33 -2.96
N PHE A 34 -5.76 -9.48 -2.94
CA PHE A 34 -5.80 -10.41 -4.07
C PHE A 34 -7.22 -10.91 -4.35
N ALA A 35 -8.06 -11.09 -3.31
CA ALA A 35 -9.46 -11.45 -3.51
C ALA A 35 -10.23 -10.39 -4.31
N LEU A 36 -9.94 -9.10 -4.08
CA LEU A 36 -10.51 -8.00 -4.87
C LEU A 36 -10.01 -7.99 -6.33
N ALA A 37 -8.81 -8.54 -6.57
CA ALA A 37 -8.24 -8.65 -7.92
C ALA A 37 -8.82 -9.84 -8.72
N VAL A 38 -9.56 -10.77 -8.09
CA VAL A 38 -10.17 -11.92 -8.78
C VAL A 38 -11.23 -11.48 -9.78
N GLU A 39 -12.05 -10.49 -9.42
CA GLU A 39 -13.10 -9.97 -10.29
C GLU A 39 -12.55 -9.41 -11.61
N PRO A 40 -11.59 -8.47 -11.62
CA PRO A 40 -11.01 -8.00 -12.88
C PRO A 40 -10.23 -9.09 -13.62
N LEU A 41 -9.64 -10.06 -12.91
CA LEU A 41 -8.99 -11.20 -13.55
C LEU A 41 -9.98 -12.05 -14.35
N ILE A 42 -11.14 -12.39 -13.78
CA ILE A 42 -12.18 -13.14 -14.46
C ILE A 42 -12.71 -12.35 -15.66
N GLY A 43 -12.98 -11.05 -15.49
CA GLY A 43 -13.41 -10.18 -16.58
C GLY A 43 -12.41 -10.13 -17.73
N MET A 44 -11.12 -10.00 -17.42
CA MET A 44 -10.03 -10.02 -18.39
C MET A 44 -10.00 -11.34 -19.16
N VAL A 45 -10.01 -12.49 -18.46
CA VAL A 45 -9.96 -13.82 -19.07
C VAL A 45 -11.18 -14.06 -19.95
N PHE A 46 -12.37 -13.72 -19.47
CA PHE A 46 -13.62 -13.86 -20.21
C PHE A 46 -13.60 -13.07 -21.53
N MET A 47 -13.22 -11.79 -21.48
CA MET A 47 -13.12 -10.93 -22.66
C MET A 47 -12.03 -11.40 -23.62
N ALA A 48 -10.89 -11.87 -23.11
CA ALA A 48 -9.82 -12.42 -23.92
C ALA A 48 -10.25 -13.71 -24.65
N LEU A 49 -10.96 -14.60 -23.97
CA LEU A 49 -11.50 -15.83 -24.57
C LEU A 49 -12.58 -15.53 -25.63
N LEU A 50 -13.45 -14.55 -25.40
CA LEU A 50 -14.42 -14.12 -26.41
C LEU A 50 -13.72 -13.55 -27.65
N THR A 51 -12.73 -12.68 -27.45
CA THR A 51 -11.92 -12.12 -28.54
C THR A 51 -11.25 -13.24 -29.34
N TRP A 52 -10.60 -14.18 -28.65
CA TRP A 52 -9.95 -15.33 -29.28
C TRP A 52 -10.96 -16.20 -30.06
N GLY A 53 -12.09 -16.53 -29.46
CA GLY A 53 -13.13 -17.33 -30.10
C GLY A 53 -13.70 -16.68 -31.36
N ILE A 54 -13.90 -15.36 -31.35
CA ILE A 54 -14.35 -14.61 -32.53
C ILE A 54 -13.28 -14.64 -33.63
N VAL A 55 -12.02 -14.38 -33.30
CA VAL A 55 -10.92 -14.41 -34.28
C VAL A 55 -10.79 -15.80 -34.89
N TYR A 56 -10.82 -16.83 -34.06
CA TYR A 56 -10.75 -18.21 -34.50
C TYR A 56 -11.90 -18.57 -35.46
N ARG A 57 -13.15 -18.27 -35.09
CA ARG A 57 -14.32 -18.56 -35.94
C ARG A 57 -14.30 -17.77 -37.23
N ALA A 58 -13.96 -16.48 -37.20
CA ALA A 58 -13.90 -15.64 -38.40
C ALA A 58 -12.85 -16.12 -39.42
N GLN A 59 -11.79 -16.80 -38.95
CA GLN A 59 -10.73 -17.36 -39.82
C GLN A 59 -11.07 -18.76 -40.37
N HIS A 60 -11.86 -19.56 -39.65
CA HIS A 60 -12.10 -20.97 -40.00
C HIS A 60 -13.51 -21.25 -40.53
N VAL A 61 -14.48 -20.35 -40.32
CA VAL A 61 -15.87 -20.52 -40.74
C VAL A 61 -16.26 -19.37 -41.69
N PRO A 62 -16.45 -19.63 -43.00
CA PRO A 62 -16.74 -18.58 -43.98
C PRO A 62 -18.01 -17.75 -43.71
N SER A 63 -19.03 -18.36 -43.09
CA SER A 63 -20.27 -17.65 -42.72
C SER A 63 -20.06 -16.59 -41.65
N ASP A 64 -18.97 -16.69 -40.89
CA ASP A 64 -18.73 -15.92 -39.68
C ASP A 64 -17.65 -14.85 -39.85
N ALA A 65 -17.12 -14.68 -41.06
CA ALA A 65 -16.02 -13.75 -41.36
C ALA A 65 -16.33 -12.30 -40.94
N THR A 66 -17.60 -11.90 -40.91
CA THR A 66 -18.03 -10.57 -40.50
C THR A 66 -17.92 -10.32 -38.99
N LEU A 67 -17.85 -11.38 -38.16
CA LEU A 67 -17.72 -11.26 -36.69
C LEU A 67 -16.39 -10.62 -36.27
N ILE A 68 -15.37 -10.64 -37.14
CA ILE A 68 -14.10 -9.97 -36.85
C ILE A 68 -14.28 -8.46 -36.54
N LYS A 69 -15.33 -7.84 -37.11
CA LYS A 69 -15.65 -6.42 -36.91
C LYS A 69 -16.07 -6.09 -35.48
N ILE A 70 -16.49 -7.06 -34.67
CA ILE A 70 -16.86 -6.85 -33.26
C ILE A 70 -15.77 -7.32 -32.29
N ALA A 71 -14.75 -8.06 -32.77
CA ALA A 71 -13.69 -8.61 -31.93
C ALA A 71 -12.92 -7.54 -31.14
N TRP A 72 -12.71 -6.36 -31.75
CA TRP A 72 -11.97 -5.26 -31.12
C TRP A 72 -12.65 -4.71 -29.86
N ILE A 73 -13.99 -4.79 -29.76
CA ILE A 73 -14.73 -4.34 -28.57
C ILE A 73 -14.35 -5.20 -27.37
N PHE A 74 -14.32 -6.52 -27.56
CA PHE A 74 -13.90 -7.47 -26.53
C PHE A 74 -12.40 -7.35 -26.22
N ALA A 75 -11.58 -7.07 -27.23
CA ALA A 75 -10.14 -6.84 -27.04
C ALA A 75 -9.87 -5.62 -26.16
N ILE A 76 -10.57 -4.50 -26.40
CA ILE A 76 -10.50 -3.31 -25.54
C ILE A 76 -11.00 -3.63 -24.14
N GLY A 77 -12.10 -4.38 -24.01
CA GLY A 77 -12.60 -4.85 -22.72
C GLY A 77 -11.53 -5.63 -21.93
N ALA A 78 -10.84 -6.56 -22.58
CA ALA A 78 -9.76 -7.32 -21.97
C ALA A 78 -8.61 -6.42 -21.50
N ILE A 79 -8.22 -5.42 -22.31
CA ILE A 79 -7.18 -4.43 -21.94
C ILE A 79 -7.63 -3.59 -20.74
N ALA A 80 -8.88 -3.13 -20.72
CA ALA A 80 -9.42 -2.34 -19.61
C ALA A 80 -9.42 -3.13 -18.30
N PHE A 81 -9.88 -4.40 -18.32
CA PHE A 81 -9.83 -5.28 -17.16
C PHE A 81 -8.39 -5.62 -16.74
N ALA A 82 -7.47 -5.80 -17.69
CA ALA A 82 -6.05 -5.97 -17.38
C ALA A 82 -5.46 -4.74 -16.68
N GLY A 83 -5.77 -3.54 -17.17
CA GLY A 83 -5.39 -2.28 -16.54
C GLY A 83 -5.92 -2.16 -15.11
N TYR A 84 -7.21 -2.48 -14.92
CA TYR A 84 -7.83 -2.48 -13.59
C TYR A 84 -7.19 -3.52 -12.64
N PHE A 85 -6.95 -4.74 -13.12
CA PHE A 85 -6.26 -5.78 -12.37
C PHE A 85 -4.87 -5.33 -11.90
N VAL A 86 -4.08 -4.75 -12.80
CA VAL A 86 -2.75 -4.21 -12.47
C VAL A 86 -2.88 -3.10 -11.43
N ALA A 87 -3.79 -2.14 -11.61
CA ALA A 87 -3.99 -1.02 -10.69
C ALA A 87 -4.30 -1.49 -9.26
N VAL A 88 -5.19 -2.49 -9.11
CA VAL A 88 -5.54 -3.08 -7.80
C VAL A 88 -4.33 -3.78 -7.16
N LEU A 89 -3.44 -4.36 -7.96
CA LEU A 89 -2.26 -5.08 -7.47
C LEU A 89 -1.06 -4.20 -7.12
N VAL A 90 -0.99 -2.94 -7.57
CA VAL A 90 0.16 -2.05 -7.31
C VAL A 90 0.42 -1.88 -5.81
N ALA A 91 -0.61 -1.49 -5.05
CA ALA A 91 -0.49 -1.26 -3.61
C ALA A 91 -0.10 -2.53 -2.81
N PRO A 92 -0.77 -3.69 -2.99
CA PRO A 92 -0.38 -4.92 -2.29
C PRO A 92 1.04 -5.37 -2.66
N PHE A 93 1.43 -5.29 -3.94
CA PHE A 93 2.79 -5.66 -4.36
C PHE A 93 3.86 -4.73 -3.76
N ALA A 94 3.59 -3.42 -3.72
CA ALA A 94 4.48 -2.45 -3.08
C ALA A 94 4.66 -2.72 -1.58
N ALA A 95 3.58 -3.05 -0.86
CA ALA A 95 3.66 -3.44 0.56
C ALA A 95 4.46 -4.73 0.77
N TYR A 96 4.27 -5.73 -0.11
CA TYR A 96 5.04 -6.97 -0.06
C TYR A 96 6.54 -6.71 -0.20
N LEU A 97 6.95 -5.94 -1.21
CA LEU A 97 8.35 -5.63 -1.49
C LEU A 97 9.06 -4.93 -0.31
N GLN A 98 8.33 -4.30 0.60
CA GLN A 98 8.93 -3.61 1.74
C GLN A 98 9.18 -4.49 2.94
N THR A 99 8.59 -5.69 2.99
CA THR A 99 8.95 -6.69 3.99
C THR A 99 10.42 -7.15 3.85
N PHE A 100 11.07 -6.77 2.74
CA PHE A 100 12.50 -6.94 2.49
C PHE A 100 13.35 -5.72 2.91
N ARG A 101 12.75 -4.57 3.22
CA ARG A 101 13.45 -3.38 3.75
C ARG A 101 13.59 -3.48 5.27
N PRO A 102 14.65 -2.91 5.87
CA PRO A 102 14.85 -2.95 7.31
C PRO A 102 13.80 -2.13 8.06
N ILE A 103 13.55 -2.52 9.32
CA ILE A 103 12.85 -1.70 10.31
C ILE A 103 13.92 -0.89 11.04
N TYR A 104 13.70 0.42 11.13
CA TYR A 104 14.58 1.35 11.82
C TYR A 104 14.14 1.48 13.27
N ILE A 105 15.12 1.53 14.16
CA ILE A 105 14.93 1.75 15.59
C ILE A 105 15.54 3.10 15.89
N LEU A 106 14.75 3.99 16.46
CA LEU A 106 15.11 5.36 16.78
C LEU A 106 14.76 5.65 18.23
N ASP A 107 15.76 6.05 19.01
CA ASP A 107 15.56 6.64 20.33
C ASP A 107 15.41 8.16 20.15
N GLY A 108 14.23 8.68 20.44
CA GLY A 108 13.89 10.07 20.13
C GLY A 108 12.47 10.42 20.55
N TYR A 109 11.69 10.95 19.61
CA TYR A 109 10.32 11.39 19.88
C TYR A 109 9.33 10.87 18.85
N VAL A 110 8.08 10.71 19.29
CA VAL A 110 6.91 10.61 18.40
C VAL A 110 6.13 11.92 18.51
N ARG A 111 5.79 12.51 17.36
CA ARG A 111 4.87 13.64 17.27
C ARG A 111 3.60 13.21 16.58
N TYR A 112 2.49 13.54 17.20
CA TYR A 112 1.16 13.44 16.64
C TYR A 112 0.69 14.85 16.26
N ARG A 113 0.07 14.94 15.09
CA ARG A 113 -0.46 16.19 14.54
C ARG A 113 -1.89 15.98 14.07
N GLU A 114 -2.76 16.93 14.34
CA GLU A 114 -4.13 16.96 13.82
C GLU A 114 -4.15 17.06 12.28
N PRO A 115 -5.28 16.72 11.64
CA PRO A 115 -5.47 16.95 10.22
C PRO A 115 -5.26 18.42 9.87
N ASP A 116 -4.59 18.66 8.75
CA ASP A 116 -4.42 19.97 8.14
C ASP A 116 -5.13 20.06 6.78
N ALA A 117 -5.11 21.24 6.15
CA ALA A 117 -5.69 21.46 4.82
C ALA A 117 -5.10 20.57 3.70
N ARG A 118 -4.03 19.83 3.97
CA ARG A 118 -3.40 18.87 3.03
C ARG A 118 -3.77 17.42 3.34
N SER A 119 -4.50 17.19 4.42
CA SER A 119 -4.99 15.86 4.79
C SER A 119 -6.08 15.42 3.82
N ARG A 120 -6.26 14.10 3.68
CA ARG A 120 -7.44 13.55 3.03
C ARG A 120 -8.72 14.06 3.71
N VAL A 121 -9.83 14.09 2.98
CA VAL A 121 -11.14 14.57 3.46
C VAL A 121 -11.55 13.89 4.79
N ASP A 122 -11.23 12.60 4.93
CA ASP A 122 -11.46 11.81 6.16
C ASP A 122 -10.17 11.52 6.96
N GLY A 123 -9.13 12.33 6.78
CA GLY A 123 -7.84 12.14 7.42
C GLY A 123 -7.92 12.36 8.93
N CYS A 124 -7.24 11.50 9.70
CA CYS A 124 -7.21 11.59 11.17
C CYS A 124 -5.92 12.24 11.72
N GLY A 125 -5.12 12.86 10.84
CA GLY A 125 -3.89 13.56 11.18
C GLY A 125 -2.65 12.79 10.79
N TYR A 126 -1.53 13.09 11.46
CA TYR A 126 -0.22 12.57 11.14
C TYR A 126 0.51 12.06 12.37
N ALA A 127 1.33 11.04 12.17
CA ALA A 127 2.31 10.57 13.13
C ALA A 127 3.71 10.73 12.54
N ALA A 128 4.64 11.30 13.29
CA ALA A 128 6.02 11.49 12.89
C ALA A 128 6.99 10.91 13.91
N ALA A 129 8.05 10.28 13.41
CA ALA A 129 9.21 9.91 14.20
C ALA A 129 10.26 11.03 14.09
N LEU A 130 10.81 11.49 15.23
CA LEU A 130 11.82 12.53 15.28
C LEU A 130 13.07 12.05 16.00
N PHE A 131 14.22 12.52 15.53
CA PHE A 131 15.50 12.34 16.19
C PHE A 131 15.53 13.06 17.55
N ALA A 132 16.54 12.78 18.37
CA ALA A 132 16.72 13.42 19.68
C ALA A 132 16.80 14.96 19.62
N ASP A 133 17.29 15.53 18.51
CA ASP A 133 17.31 16.98 18.27
C ASP A 133 15.96 17.53 17.74
N ARG A 134 14.91 16.72 17.76
CA ARG A 134 13.57 16.99 17.22
C ARG A 134 13.54 17.22 15.70
N ALA A 135 14.62 16.89 14.97
CA ALA A 135 14.56 16.84 13.52
C ALA A 135 13.65 15.69 13.07
N MET A 136 12.81 15.94 12.06
CA MET A 136 11.89 14.93 11.54
C MET A 136 12.68 13.83 10.82
N ALA A 137 12.58 12.60 11.31
CA ALA A 137 13.05 11.44 10.58
C ALA A 137 12.06 11.10 9.47
N TYR A 138 10.79 10.92 9.83
CA TYR A 138 9.73 10.62 8.86
C TYR A 138 8.35 10.92 9.41
N GLU A 139 7.37 11.16 8.52
CA GLU A 139 5.98 11.44 8.86
C GLU A 139 5.03 10.64 7.95
N TRP A 140 3.98 10.09 8.56
CA TRP A 140 2.94 9.31 7.91
C TRP A 140 1.56 9.85 8.23
N GLU A 141 0.63 9.68 7.29
CA GLU A 141 -0.80 9.86 7.55
C GLU A 141 -1.31 8.76 8.49
N TRP A 142 -2.10 9.15 9.49
CA TRP A 142 -2.70 8.22 10.43
C TRP A 142 -3.90 7.52 9.81
N LEU A 143 -3.90 6.18 9.88
CA LEU A 143 -4.95 5.32 9.32
C LEU A 143 -6.10 5.02 10.29
N GLY A 144 -6.07 5.55 11.51
CA GLY A 144 -7.13 5.34 12.49
C GLY A 144 -8.42 6.08 12.13
N LYS A 145 -9.47 5.83 12.92
CA LYS A 145 -10.80 6.45 12.76
C LYS A 145 -11.00 7.70 13.62
N LYS A 146 -10.08 7.95 14.56
CA LYS A 146 -10.17 9.06 15.50
C LYS A 146 -9.00 10.02 15.25
N PRO A 147 -9.24 11.34 15.31
CA PRO A 147 -8.19 12.33 15.21
C PRO A 147 -7.18 12.11 16.34
N LEU A 148 -5.90 12.21 16.00
CA LEU A 148 -4.82 12.12 16.98
C LEU A 148 -4.72 13.42 17.79
N PRO A 149 -4.40 13.35 19.08
CA PRO A 149 -4.11 14.55 19.87
C PRO A 149 -2.83 15.21 19.36
N ASN A 150 -2.78 16.55 19.33
CA ASN A 150 -1.54 17.28 19.10
C ASN A 150 -0.60 17.09 20.31
N ALA A 151 0.34 16.15 20.20
CA ALA A 151 1.26 15.80 21.29
C ALA A 151 2.63 15.40 20.75
N THR A 152 3.68 15.67 21.51
CA THR A 152 5.04 15.16 21.25
C THR A 152 5.53 14.45 22.49
N LEU A 153 5.89 13.19 22.35
CA LEU A 153 6.26 12.30 23.46
C LEU A 153 7.63 11.69 23.19
N PRO A 154 8.53 11.64 24.20
CA PRO A 154 9.76 10.87 24.08
C PRO A 154 9.41 9.38 23.96
N ALA A 155 10.10 8.68 23.07
CA ALA A 155 9.82 7.27 22.81
C ALA A 155 10.97 6.58 22.08
N LEU A 156 11.12 5.28 22.37
CA LEU A 156 11.85 4.36 21.51
C LEU A 156 10.90 3.88 20.39
N VAL A 157 11.18 4.33 19.17
CA VAL A 157 10.31 4.13 18.00
C VAL A 157 10.90 3.07 17.08
N GLU A 158 10.13 2.02 16.81
CA GLU A 158 10.41 1.11 15.70
C GLU A 158 9.53 1.49 14.52
N PHE A 159 10.10 1.83 13.37
CA PHE A 159 9.32 2.25 12.21
C PHE A 159 9.87 1.73 10.89
N SER A 160 9.00 1.75 9.87
CA SER A 160 9.38 1.51 8.48
C SER A 160 8.89 2.68 7.63
N LEU A 161 9.59 2.98 6.54
CA LEU A 161 9.27 4.13 5.69
C LEU A 161 7.86 4.09 5.06
N TYR A 162 7.18 2.94 5.09
CA TYR A 162 5.90 2.78 4.39
C TYR A 162 4.78 2.15 5.21
N ALA A 163 5.08 1.28 6.19
CA ALA A 163 4.06 0.76 7.09
C ALA A 163 3.92 1.59 8.37
N GLY A 164 4.56 2.75 8.45
CA GLY A 164 4.48 3.63 9.62
C GLY A 164 5.31 3.15 10.81
N ILE A 165 4.88 3.57 12.00
CA ILE A 165 5.44 3.20 13.29
C ILE A 165 4.89 1.84 13.70
N HIS A 166 5.76 0.85 13.92
CA HIS A 166 5.43 -0.51 14.34
C HIS A 166 5.29 -0.65 15.84
N LYS A 167 6.20 -0.02 16.58
CA LYS A 167 6.23 -0.06 18.04
C LYS A 167 6.68 1.26 18.64
N ILE A 168 6.17 1.55 19.83
CA ILE A 168 6.55 2.66 20.70
C ILE A 168 6.86 2.05 22.06
N ASP A 169 8.07 2.25 22.57
CA ASP A 169 8.55 1.72 23.86
C ASP A 169 8.32 0.21 23.99
N GLY A 170 8.60 -0.53 22.90
CA GLY A 170 8.41 -1.98 22.81
C GLY A 170 6.96 -2.43 22.69
N ARG A 171 5.97 -1.54 22.80
CA ARG A 171 4.54 -1.85 22.64
C ARG A 171 4.12 -1.70 21.17
N PRO A 172 3.39 -2.67 20.60
CA PRO A 172 2.88 -2.55 19.24
C PRO A 172 1.83 -1.44 19.16
N THR A 173 1.92 -0.59 18.14
CA THR A 173 1.03 0.57 17.94
C THR A 173 -0.27 0.24 17.22
N GLY A 174 -0.43 -0.99 16.73
CA GLY A 174 -1.60 -1.36 15.95
C GLY A 174 -1.67 -0.70 14.56
N LEU A 175 -0.56 -0.17 14.01
CA LEU A 175 -0.44 0.05 12.56
C LEU A 175 -0.26 -1.27 11.79
N LEU A 176 0.06 -2.35 12.52
CA LEU A 176 -0.13 -3.76 12.15
C LEU A 176 -0.78 -4.49 13.35
N PRO A 177 -2.04 -4.22 13.73
CA PRO A 177 -2.69 -4.95 14.80
C PRO A 177 -3.06 -6.35 14.31
N ASP A 178 -2.77 -7.36 15.12
CA ASP A 178 -3.25 -8.74 14.91
C ASP A 178 -4.78 -8.84 15.10
N GLU A 179 -5.44 -7.82 15.68
CA GLU A 179 -6.81 -7.93 16.20
C GLU A 179 -7.84 -6.91 15.66
N GLU A 180 -7.44 -5.80 15.02
CA GLU A 180 -8.38 -4.71 14.66
C GLU A 180 -8.31 -4.19 13.21
N LEU A 181 -7.55 -4.84 12.32
CA LEU A 181 -7.65 -4.49 10.89
C LEU A 181 -8.89 -5.17 10.29
N PRO A 182 -9.75 -4.44 9.57
CA PRO A 182 -10.68 -5.06 8.64
C PRO A 182 -9.91 -6.06 7.77
N LEU A 183 -10.53 -7.20 7.44
CA LEU A 183 -9.92 -8.34 6.71
C LEU A 183 -9.19 -7.98 5.39
N LEU A 184 -9.31 -6.72 4.93
CA LEU A 184 -8.85 -6.16 3.66
C LEU A 184 -7.96 -4.91 3.79
N ALA A 185 -7.73 -4.40 5.01
CA ALA A 185 -6.91 -3.22 5.24
C ALA A 185 -5.43 -3.60 5.30
N ILE A 186 -4.62 -3.03 4.41
CA ILE A 186 -3.16 -3.10 4.54
C ILE A 186 -2.77 -1.90 5.40
N GLY A 187 -2.02 -2.13 6.48
CA GLY A 187 -1.39 -1.10 7.32
C GLY A 187 -0.31 -0.31 6.57
N ILE A 188 -0.63 0.23 5.40
CA ILE A 188 0.21 1.10 4.60
C ILE A 188 -0.15 2.52 5.01
N ALA A 189 0.63 3.10 5.90
CA ALA A 189 0.47 4.51 6.23
C ALA A 189 1.02 5.32 5.04
N THR A 190 0.17 6.08 4.37
CA THR A 190 0.58 6.92 3.24
C THR A 190 1.60 7.95 3.70
N GLN A 191 2.72 8.05 2.98
CA GLN A 191 3.77 9.03 3.27
C GLN A 191 3.22 10.44 3.04
N HIS A 192 3.36 11.34 4.02
CA HIS A 192 3.00 12.74 3.82
C HIS A 192 3.88 13.37 2.72
N GLY A 193 3.23 13.95 1.70
CA GLY A 193 3.90 14.60 0.57
C GLY A 193 4.12 13.72 -0.68
N LYS A 194 3.53 12.52 -0.76
CA LYS A 194 3.13 11.92 -2.03
C LYS A 194 1.61 11.97 -2.10
N GLN A 195 1.07 13.03 -2.71
CA GLN A 195 -0.24 12.90 -3.34
C GLN A 195 -0.14 11.69 -4.28
N GLY A 196 -1.09 10.78 -4.15
CA GLY A 196 -1.29 9.78 -5.19
C GLY A 196 -1.64 10.53 -6.46
N GLU A 197 -0.65 10.74 -7.32
CA GLU A 197 -0.88 10.59 -8.75
C GLU A 197 -1.09 9.10 -8.97
N LEU A 198 -2.35 8.69 -8.77
CA LEU A 198 -2.96 7.53 -9.39
C LEU A 198 -4.19 8.05 -10.13
#